data_AF-A0A927K147-F1
#
_entry.id   AF-A0A927K147-F1
#
_cell.length_a   1.000
_cell.length_b   1.000
_cell.length_c   1.000
_cell.angle_alpha   90.00
_cell.angle_beta   90.00
_cell.angle_gamma   90.00
#
_symmetry.space_group_name_H-M   'P 1'
#
loop_
_entity.id
_entity.type
_entity.pdbx_description
1 polymer ?
#
loop_
_entity_poly.entity_id
_entity_poly.type
_entity_poly.pdbx_seq_one_letter_code
_entity_poly.pdbx_strand_id
1 'polypeptide(L)'
;MSTFTISFGMRGSEDAWYLRNGPSGFTPIDISALPGDQPTFAKVSNQIAVSYVRESFTGGFLYGGRVGTMTYLDGRTVLDQIPDWNVVKNAQLLSSGAQNFFFDGFVHVDAQIGLDDTAGSTLVLNGTKRGNIITGAGDDVIDIRVVEDQNSVWVTSFRINTGGGDDLVSFKPLDIAAELAAGDLTFLEAVNKPGLPLIASGEGRTTFTALGSGDDRFEGFNSNDQIAGQSDDGTVTAVYENAAPSGYAYSIGGATSGGHNSKLYRIELATGVTTEVGAVTVPAPGKSGSNLDVESLALNPVDGMLYGFVVSTGNVTGLIKVDPLTAATTYIGGTIGAYKSALQDFTFGTDGKLYFASEGDLVSVDPATGAFTIIGDNTLSKKVGALASDPMSGKLFGLVEDGAKTLLVEISSANGTVLKTTQVANLPTNSKLEGASFDSAGTLWAVDRVSGDLVKIDPVASAATKVSRTLSVSQQTGDGFEALAIDTGQKKILTDLVANGGDHITTGAGFDRVNYSAGDGVDVITDFDLVNDTLHIAGYDASHIRIDVFGGDTFIRFTDASADGFVDNVMIELSGVTGFNASMIVYGLSTAFPEIG
;
A
#
# COMPACT_ATOMS: atom_id res chain seq x y z
N MET A 1 22.33 -20.32 31.86
CA MET A 1 21.48 -21.29 31.15
C MET A 1 20.28 -21.57 32.04
N SER A 2 19.08 -21.43 31.50
CA SER A 2 17.85 -21.84 32.15
C SER A 2 17.80 -23.37 32.27
N THR A 3 17.14 -23.87 33.32
CA THR A 3 16.89 -25.31 33.46
C THR A 3 15.89 -25.76 32.41
N PHE A 4 16.14 -26.90 31.77
CA PHE A 4 15.23 -27.54 30.82
C PHE A 4 14.90 -28.97 31.26
N THR A 5 13.80 -29.50 30.72
CA THR A 5 13.40 -30.90 30.85
C THR A 5 13.38 -31.55 29.47
N ILE A 6 14.13 -32.63 29.29
CA ILE A 6 14.08 -33.48 28.09
C ILE A 6 13.45 -34.83 28.42
N SER A 7 12.49 -35.28 27.64
CA SER A 7 11.80 -36.56 27.80
C SER A 7 11.86 -37.39 26.53
N PHE A 8 11.98 -38.72 26.66
CA PHE A 8 12.02 -39.65 25.53
C PHE A 8 10.93 -40.71 25.63
N GLY A 9 10.28 -41.00 24.50
CA GLY A 9 9.14 -41.91 24.42
C GLY A 9 9.48 -43.38 24.10
N MET A 10 8.71 -44.33 24.64
CA MET A 10 8.97 -45.78 24.52
C MET A 10 8.59 -46.43 23.19
N ARG A 11 7.66 -45.84 22.45
CA ARG A 11 7.14 -46.27 21.14
C ARG A 11 5.92 -45.38 20.85
N GLY A 12 6.06 -44.39 19.99
CA GLY A 12 4.90 -43.71 19.40
C GLY A 12 4.07 -44.70 18.59
N SER A 13 2.76 -44.73 18.82
CA SER A 13 1.81 -45.20 17.81
C SER A 13 1.75 -44.17 16.70
N GLU A 14 1.40 -44.62 15.50
CA GLU A 14 1.27 -43.75 14.31
C GLU A 14 0.24 -42.63 14.56
N ASP A 15 -0.77 -42.96 15.38
CA ASP A 15 -1.86 -42.07 15.76
C ASP A 15 -1.49 -41.00 16.81
N ALA A 16 -0.33 -41.08 17.47
CA ALA A 16 0.01 -40.15 18.56
C ALA A 16 0.79 -38.93 18.03
N TRP A 17 0.13 -37.78 17.89
CA TRP A 17 0.72 -36.55 17.33
C TRP A 17 1.47 -35.66 18.33
N TYR A 18 1.38 -35.97 19.62
CA TYR A 18 2.18 -35.35 20.69
C TYR A 18 2.24 -36.28 21.91
N LEU A 19 3.20 -36.01 22.79
CA LEU A 19 3.35 -36.72 24.07
C LEU A 19 2.34 -36.19 25.10
N ARG A 20 1.26 -36.94 25.36
CA ARG A 20 0.15 -36.54 26.25
C ARG A 20 0.21 -37.15 27.64
N ASN A 21 0.76 -38.36 27.77
CA ASN A 21 0.81 -39.09 29.04
C ASN A 21 2.23 -39.58 29.35
N GLY A 22 2.68 -39.34 30.58
CA GLY A 22 3.97 -39.81 31.09
C GLY A 22 3.92 -40.25 32.55
N PRO A 23 5.07 -40.56 33.15
CA PRO A 23 5.16 -40.85 34.58
C PRO A 23 4.73 -39.64 35.43
N SER A 24 4.52 -39.85 36.73
CA SER A 24 4.19 -38.76 37.66
C SER A 24 5.19 -37.61 37.54
N GLY A 25 4.68 -36.38 37.35
CA GLY A 25 5.50 -35.18 37.15
C GLY A 25 5.81 -34.84 35.69
N PHE A 26 5.41 -35.67 34.73
CA PHE A 26 5.45 -35.32 33.31
C PHE A 26 4.41 -34.23 33.00
N THR A 27 4.86 -33.20 32.27
CA THR A 27 4.02 -32.12 31.76
C THR A 27 4.08 -32.19 30.22
N PRO A 28 2.94 -32.29 29.51
CA PRO A 28 2.93 -32.19 28.05
C PRO A 28 3.13 -30.74 27.60
N ILE A 29 3.48 -30.52 26.34
CA ILE A 29 3.41 -29.18 25.72
C ILE A 29 1.96 -28.66 25.71
N ASP A 30 1.80 -27.34 25.63
CA ASP A 30 0.51 -26.68 25.51
C ASP A 30 0.00 -26.74 24.07
N ILE A 31 -0.75 -27.81 23.76
CA ILE A 31 -1.34 -28.01 22.45
C ILE A 31 -2.37 -26.95 22.05
N SER A 32 -2.88 -26.15 23.00
CA SER A 32 -3.82 -25.08 22.69
C SER A 32 -3.13 -23.82 22.16
N ALA A 33 -1.81 -23.73 22.29
CA ALA A 33 -1.04 -22.65 21.67
C ALA A 33 -0.61 -22.99 20.23
N LEU A 34 -0.87 -24.19 19.72
CA LEU A 34 -0.43 -24.60 18.38
C LEU A 34 -1.52 -24.31 17.34
N PRO A 35 -1.15 -23.82 16.14
CA PRO A 35 -2.07 -23.72 15.03
C PRO A 35 -2.36 -25.11 14.43
N GLY A 36 -3.40 -25.19 13.60
CA GLY A 36 -3.80 -26.42 12.93
C GLY A 36 -4.82 -27.24 13.73
N ASP A 37 -5.65 -27.99 13.00
CA ASP A 37 -6.56 -28.98 13.55
C ASP A 37 -5.90 -29.79 14.66
N GLN A 38 -6.55 -29.88 15.82
CA GLN A 38 -6.07 -30.73 16.90
C GLN A 38 -6.45 -32.18 16.59
N PRO A 39 -5.51 -33.04 16.17
CA PRO A 39 -5.85 -34.40 15.79
C PRO A 39 -6.36 -35.16 17.01
N THR A 40 -7.58 -35.69 16.89
CA THR A 40 -8.15 -36.54 17.94
C THR A 40 -7.59 -37.95 17.82
N PHE A 41 -6.85 -38.41 18.82
CA PHE A 41 -6.36 -39.79 18.87
C PHE A 41 -6.69 -40.49 20.19
N ALA A 42 -6.74 -41.82 20.11
CA ALA A 42 -7.02 -42.66 21.27
C ALA A 42 -5.94 -42.48 22.34
N LYS A 43 -6.37 -42.39 23.61
CA LYS A 43 -5.44 -42.23 24.73
C LYS A 43 -4.53 -43.45 24.86
N VAL A 44 -3.25 -43.29 24.56
CA VAL A 44 -2.23 -44.33 24.78
C VAL A 44 -1.72 -44.22 26.23
N SER A 45 -1.70 -45.34 26.95
CA SER A 45 -1.13 -45.42 28.31
C SER A 45 0.39 -45.38 28.26
N ASN A 46 1.01 -44.44 28.99
CA ASN A 46 2.46 -44.25 29.17
C ASN A 46 3.27 -44.11 27.87
N GLN A 47 3.35 -42.90 27.33
CA GLN A 47 4.12 -42.61 26.12
C GLN A 47 5.60 -42.30 26.43
N ILE A 48 5.90 -41.85 27.65
CA ILE A 48 7.25 -41.49 28.10
C ILE A 48 7.92 -42.64 28.85
N ALA A 49 9.19 -42.92 28.53
CA ALA A 49 10.01 -43.84 29.32
C ALA A 49 10.83 -43.14 30.38
N VAL A 50 11.49 -42.05 30.00
CA VAL A 50 12.44 -41.34 30.85
C VAL A 50 12.31 -39.84 30.65
N SER A 51 12.61 -39.08 31.70
CA SER A 51 12.75 -37.64 31.67
C SER A 51 14.00 -37.22 32.44
N TYR A 52 14.65 -36.14 31.99
CA TYR A 52 15.84 -35.58 32.60
C TYR A 52 15.67 -34.07 32.76
N VAL A 53 15.84 -33.57 33.98
CA VAL A 53 15.89 -32.13 34.28
C VAL A 53 17.37 -31.73 34.36
N ARG A 54 17.80 -30.76 33.56
CA ARG A 54 19.21 -30.39 33.37
C ARG A 54 19.37 -28.90 33.10
N GLU A 55 20.57 -28.38 33.35
CA GLU A 55 21.02 -27.06 32.86
C GLU A 55 21.98 -27.21 31.67
N SER A 56 22.71 -28.34 31.60
CA SER A 56 23.66 -28.67 30.54
C SER A 56 24.00 -30.17 30.54
N PHE A 57 24.60 -30.65 29.45
CA PHE A 57 25.22 -31.98 29.34
C PHE A 57 26.73 -31.88 29.21
N THR A 58 27.48 -32.60 30.06
CA THR A 58 28.96 -32.65 30.02
C THR A 58 29.49 -33.73 29.07
N GLY A 59 28.72 -34.11 28.04
CA GLY A 59 28.99 -35.30 27.25
C GLY A 59 28.44 -36.57 27.91
N GLY A 60 27.83 -37.45 27.11
CA GLY A 60 27.37 -38.76 27.58
C GLY A 60 26.23 -39.33 26.75
N PHE A 61 25.65 -40.42 27.24
CA PHE A 61 24.52 -41.07 26.60
C PHE A 61 23.30 -41.10 27.51
N LEU A 62 22.13 -40.85 26.93
CA LEU A 62 20.82 -41.00 27.57
C LEU A 62 20.08 -42.20 27.01
N TYR A 63 18.92 -42.49 27.60
CA TYR A 63 17.95 -43.42 27.06
C TYR A 63 18.51 -44.82 26.73
N GLY A 64 19.31 -45.36 27.67
CA GLY A 64 19.93 -46.68 27.50
C GLY A 64 21.03 -46.73 26.44
N GLY A 65 21.71 -45.61 26.16
CA GLY A 65 22.83 -45.55 25.22
C GLY A 65 22.45 -45.11 23.81
N ARG A 66 21.18 -44.72 23.58
CA ARG A 66 20.64 -44.44 22.24
C ARG A 66 20.67 -42.98 21.83
N VAL A 67 20.94 -42.08 22.78
CA VAL A 67 21.00 -40.64 22.50
C VAL A 67 22.32 -40.12 23.03
N GLY A 68 23.25 -39.76 22.14
CA GLY A 68 24.43 -38.99 22.46
C GLY A 68 24.04 -37.56 22.82
N THR A 69 24.70 -36.99 23.83
CA THR A 69 24.37 -35.64 24.32
C THR A 69 25.61 -34.84 24.58
N MET A 70 25.61 -33.56 24.22
CA MET A 70 26.69 -32.62 24.52
C MET A 70 26.18 -31.18 24.54
N THR A 71 26.55 -30.41 25.56
CA THR A 71 26.41 -28.95 25.53
C THR A 71 27.77 -28.32 25.26
N TYR A 72 27.83 -27.49 24.21
CA TYR A 72 29.03 -26.80 23.77
C TYR A 72 29.24 -25.48 24.54
N LEU A 73 30.42 -24.89 24.39
CA LEU A 73 30.79 -23.63 25.07
C LEU A 73 29.98 -22.43 24.60
N ASP A 74 29.42 -22.49 23.39
CA ASP A 74 28.50 -21.51 22.83
C ASP A 74 27.07 -21.65 23.38
N GLY A 75 26.82 -22.62 24.27
CA GLY A 75 25.52 -22.89 24.87
C GLY A 75 24.63 -23.83 24.05
N ARG A 76 25.02 -24.19 22.83
CA ARG A 76 24.26 -25.15 22.01
C ARG A 76 24.27 -26.53 22.64
N THR A 77 23.10 -27.15 22.74
CA THR A 77 22.94 -28.53 23.20
C THR A 77 22.57 -29.43 22.02
N VAL A 78 23.42 -30.41 21.74
CA VAL A 78 23.18 -31.44 20.72
C VAL A 78 22.62 -32.70 21.39
N LEU A 79 21.53 -33.20 20.82
CA LEU A 79 20.96 -34.52 21.06
C LEU A 79 21.06 -35.30 19.74
N ASP A 80 21.85 -36.35 19.73
CA ASP A 80 22.17 -37.14 18.54
C ASP A 80 21.69 -38.58 18.74
N GLN A 81 20.86 -39.09 17.84
CA GLN A 81 20.29 -40.42 17.94
C GLN A 81 21.19 -41.49 17.33
N ILE A 82 21.64 -42.45 18.15
CA ILE A 82 22.60 -43.48 17.74
C ILE A 82 22.03 -44.89 18.03
N PRO A 83 22.26 -45.91 17.17
CA PRO A 83 22.99 -45.85 15.90
C PRO A 83 22.11 -45.59 14.66
N ASP A 84 20.78 -45.76 14.76
CA ASP A 84 19.91 -45.76 13.59
C ASP A 84 18.76 -44.77 13.74
N TRP A 85 18.31 -44.19 12.64
CA TRP A 85 17.09 -43.39 12.57
C TRP A 85 15.87 -44.18 13.05
N ASN A 86 14.91 -43.51 13.70
CA ASN A 86 13.70 -44.11 14.29
C ASN A 86 13.91 -45.10 15.48
N VAL A 87 15.08 -45.14 16.13
CA VAL A 87 15.25 -45.92 17.40
C VAL A 87 14.72 -45.18 18.62
N VAL A 88 14.64 -43.84 18.55
CA VAL A 88 13.91 -42.99 19.48
C VAL A 88 12.84 -42.26 18.68
N LYS A 89 11.57 -42.63 18.91
CA LYS A 89 10.48 -42.08 18.10
C LYS A 89 10.18 -40.62 18.43
N ASN A 90 10.08 -40.33 19.73
CA ASN A 90 9.57 -39.05 20.21
C ASN A 90 10.53 -38.48 21.26
N ALA A 91 10.84 -37.20 21.14
CA ALA A 91 11.48 -36.39 22.17
C ALA A 91 10.57 -35.21 22.54
N GLN A 92 10.59 -34.80 23.81
CA GLN A 92 9.95 -33.56 24.25
C GLN A 92 10.92 -32.69 25.04
N LEU A 93 11.08 -31.44 24.63
CA LEU A 93 11.85 -30.40 25.31
C LEU A 93 10.91 -29.37 25.94
N LEU A 94 11.08 -29.09 27.23
CA LEU A 94 10.42 -28.01 27.94
C LEU A 94 11.44 -27.08 28.60
N SER A 95 11.30 -25.78 28.42
CA SER A 95 12.06 -24.74 29.13
C SER A 95 11.24 -23.46 29.22
N SER A 96 11.25 -22.79 30.38
CA SER A 96 10.66 -21.44 30.48
C SER A 96 11.58 -20.36 29.91
N GLY A 97 12.89 -20.58 29.95
CA GLY A 97 13.88 -19.67 29.36
C GLY A 97 14.24 -20.07 27.92
N ALA A 98 14.90 -19.16 27.20
CA ALA A 98 15.41 -19.39 25.86
C ALA A 98 16.43 -20.54 25.83
N GLN A 99 16.44 -21.30 24.73
CA GLN A 99 17.31 -22.49 24.59
C GLN A 99 17.91 -22.60 23.19
N ASN A 100 19.12 -23.17 23.09
CA ASN A 100 19.76 -23.50 21.81
C ASN A 100 19.94 -25.02 21.70
N PHE A 101 19.10 -25.68 20.90
CA PHE A 101 19.07 -27.13 20.72
C PHE A 101 19.24 -27.55 19.27
N PHE A 102 19.96 -28.66 19.10
CA PHE A 102 20.08 -29.38 17.84
C PHE A 102 19.67 -30.83 18.09
N PHE A 103 18.62 -31.28 17.40
CA PHE A 103 18.14 -32.65 17.42
C PHE A 103 18.54 -33.34 16.13
N ASP A 104 19.22 -34.48 16.23
CA ASP A 104 19.63 -35.27 15.08
C ASP A 104 18.96 -36.65 15.04
N GLY A 105 18.28 -36.94 13.92
CA GLY A 105 17.72 -38.26 13.61
C GLY A 105 16.49 -38.68 14.41
N PHE A 106 15.82 -37.73 15.08
CA PHE A 106 14.56 -37.95 15.77
C PHE A 106 13.39 -37.92 14.80
N VAL A 107 12.45 -38.87 14.90
CA VAL A 107 11.27 -38.86 14.01
C VAL A 107 10.30 -37.75 14.39
N HIS A 108 10.13 -37.51 15.69
CA HIS A 108 9.18 -36.55 16.23
C HIS A 108 9.81 -35.78 17.41
N VAL A 109 9.81 -34.45 17.30
CA VAL A 109 10.22 -33.55 18.39
C VAL A 109 9.05 -32.64 18.79
N ASP A 110 8.68 -32.67 20.06
CA ASP A 110 7.82 -31.68 20.71
C ASP A 110 8.73 -30.69 21.47
N ALA A 111 8.60 -29.39 21.26
CA ALA A 111 9.40 -28.38 21.94
C ALA A 111 8.53 -27.21 22.40
N GLN A 112 8.72 -26.80 23.65
CA GLN A 112 8.15 -25.59 24.22
C GLN A 112 9.24 -24.90 25.03
N ILE A 113 9.81 -23.84 24.47
CA ILE A 113 11.01 -23.15 24.99
C ILE A 113 10.78 -21.64 24.99
N GLY A 114 11.50 -20.88 25.82
CA GLY A 114 11.45 -19.42 25.77
C GLY A 114 10.17 -18.72 26.25
N LEU A 115 9.13 -19.43 26.70
CA LEU A 115 7.82 -18.83 27.00
C LEU A 115 7.82 -17.63 27.96
N ASP A 116 8.74 -17.59 28.92
CA ASP A 116 8.84 -16.51 29.91
C ASP A 116 10.10 -15.66 29.68
N ASP A 117 10.65 -15.66 28.46
CA ASP A 117 11.90 -15.04 28.08
C ASP A 117 11.73 -14.17 26.83
N THR A 118 12.50 -13.09 26.75
CA THR A 118 12.57 -12.21 25.58
C THR A 118 13.89 -12.42 24.83
N ALA A 119 14.72 -13.37 25.27
CA ALA A 119 15.88 -13.81 24.50
C ALA A 119 15.45 -14.85 23.47
N GLY A 120 16.03 -14.77 22.28
CA GLY A 120 15.80 -15.72 21.20
C GLY A 120 16.29 -17.14 21.51
N SER A 121 15.49 -18.11 21.12
CA SER A 121 15.82 -19.54 21.10
C SER A 121 16.33 -19.96 19.72
N THR A 122 17.05 -21.07 19.66
CA THR A 122 17.42 -21.70 18.40
C THR A 122 17.10 -23.18 18.49
N LEU A 123 16.28 -23.67 17.57
CA LEU A 123 15.91 -25.07 17.46
C LEU A 123 16.19 -25.59 16.06
N VAL A 124 17.16 -26.51 15.96
CA VAL A 124 17.48 -27.19 14.71
C VAL A 124 17.01 -28.63 14.80
N LEU A 125 16.16 -29.05 13.86
CA LEU A 125 15.61 -30.39 13.74
C LEU A 125 16.17 -31.07 12.49
N ASN A 126 17.25 -31.81 12.64
CA ASN A 126 17.94 -32.52 11.55
C ASN A 126 17.35 -33.93 11.36
N GLY A 127 16.72 -34.18 10.22
CA GLY A 127 16.12 -35.48 9.91
C GLY A 127 14.86 -35.77 10.73
N THR A 128 14.03 -34.75 10.95
CA THR A 128 12.74 -34.88 11.63
C THR A 128 11.59 -35.02 10.66
N LYS A 129 10.60 -35.87 10.98
CA LYS A 129 9.41 -36.11 10.16
C LYS A 129 8.21 -35.26 10.61
N ARG A 130 8.12 -34.96 11.90
CA ARG A 130 7.03 -34.14 12.44
C ARG A 130 7.42 -33.46 13.74
N GLY A 131 6.72 -32.40 14.10
CA GLY A 131 6.98 -31.72 15.35
C GLY A 131 5.92 -30.73 15.74
N ASN A 132 5.91 -30.41 17.03
CA ASN A 132 5.13 -29.33 17.60
C ASN A 132 6.09 -28.40 18.32
N ILE A 133 6.13 -27.15 17.93
CA ILE A 133 7.14 -26.20 18.40
C ILE A 133 6.42 -24.95 18.90
N ILE A 134 6.75 -24.54 20.11
CA ILE A 134 6.28 -23.30 20.71
C ILE A 134 7.51 -22.56 21.23
N THR A 135 7.72 -21.33 20.79
CA THR A 135 8.81 -20.48 21.26
C THR A 135 8.29 -19.21 21.97
N GLY A 136 9.18 -18.27 22.26
CA GLY A 136 9.00 -17.21 23.25
C GLY A 136 8.58 -15.87 22.66
N ALA A 137 9.05 -14.79 23.26
CA ALA A 137 8.81 -13.42 22.77
C ALA A 137 10.12 -12.75 22.32
N GLY A 138 11.11 -13.51 21.89
CA GLY A 138 12.36 -12.96 21.38
C GLY A 138 12.82 -13.73 20.15
N ASP A 139 13.62 -13.08 19.31
CA ASP A 139 14.01 -13.49 17.96
C ASP A 139 14.44 -14.98 17.86
N ASP A 140 13.49 -15.85 17.59
CA ASP A 140 13.63 -17.30 17.60
C ASP A 140 14.05 -17.81 16.22
N VAL A 141 14.90 -18.83 16.18
CA VAL A 141 15.34 -19.48 14.93
C VAL A 141 14.96 -20.95 14.94
N ILE A 142 14.12 -21.35 14.00
CA ILE A 142 13.65 -22.72 13.82
C ILE A 142 14.11 -23.22 12.44
N ASP A 143 15.05 -24.16 12.40
CA ASP A 143 15.55 -24.79 11.17
C ASP A 143 15.15 -26.26 11.13
N ILE A 144 14.26 -26.62 10.20
CA ILE A 144 13.71 -27.97 10.07
C ILE A 144 14.19 -28.60 8.78
N ARG A 145 14.94 -29.69 8.91
CA ARG A 145 15.43 -30.49 7.79
C ARG A 145 14.66 -31.79 7.75
N VAL A 146 13.72 -31.86 6.81
CA VAL A 146 12.72 -32.92 6.79
C VAL A 146 13.28 -34.17 6.11
N VAL A 147 13.00 -35.31 6.74
CA VAL A 147 13.18 -36.63 6.15
C VAL A 147 12.00 -37.51 6.50
N GLU A 148 11.65 -38.42 5.60
CA GLU A 148 10.58 -39.38 5.82
C GLU A 148 10.94 -40.75 5.29
N ASP A 149 10.33 -41.77 5.89
CA ASP A 149 10.25 -43.11 5.31
C ASP A 149 9.08 -43.17 4.33
N GLN A 150 9.36 -43.44 3.06
CA GLN A 150 8.38 -43.51 1.97
C GLN A 150 7.30 -44.59 2.19
N ASN A 151 7.58 -45.60 3.01
CA ASN A 151 6.62 -46.68 3.32
C ASN A 151 5.81 -46.43 4.60
N SER A 152 6.05 -45.32 5.28
CA SER A 152 5.38 -44.97 6.52
C SER A 152 4.03 -44.31 6.23
N VAL A 153 2.98 -44.79 6.90
CA VAL A 153 1.66 -44.14 6.90
C VAL A 153 1.60 -42.88 7.78
N TRP A 154 2.72 -42.49 8.42
CA TRP A 154 2.76 -41.28 9.23
C TRP A 154 2.69 -40.07 8.33
N VAL A 155 1.79 -39.14 8.66
CA VAL A 155 1.74 -37.82 8.03
C VAL A 155 2.95 -37.02 8.50
N THR A 156 3.72 -36.52 7.54
CA THR A 156 4.76 -35.52 7.77
C THR A 156 4.05 -34.18 8.00
N SER A 157 4.16 -33.63 9.21
CA SER A 157 3.45 -32.41 9.58
C SER A 157 4.14 -31.68 10.73
N PHE A 158 4.15 -30.36 10.65
CA PHE A 158 4.72 -29.49 11.67
C PHE A 158 3.69 -28.44 12.09
N ARG A 159 3.62 -28.16 13.38
CA ARG A 159 2.81 -27.10 13.96
C ARG A 159 3.71 -26.21 14.80
N ILE A 160 3.75 -24.93 14.48
CA ILE A 160 4.73 -23.99 15.01
C ILE A 160 3.99 -22.73 15.45
N ASN A 161 4.26 -22.29 16.67
CA ASN A 161 3.90 -20.96 17.16
C ASN A 161 5.17 -20.31 17.70
N THR A 162 5.66 -19.26 17.05
CA THR A 162 6.92 -18.65 17.46
C THR A 162 6.76 -17.58 18.53
N GLY A 163 5.58 -16.95 18.61
CA GLY A 163 5.16 -16.12 19.72
C GLY A 163 5.38 -14.64 19.40
N GLY A 164 6.55 -14.09 19.69
CA GLY A 164 6.91 -12.77 19.19
C GLY A 164 8.41 -12.54 19.18
N GLY A 165 8.86 -11.39 18.70
CA GLY A 165 10.23 -11.17 18.25
C GLY A 165 10.32 -11.29 16.73
N ASP A 166 11.49 -11.02 16.17
CA ASP A 166 11.70 -11.16 14.72
C ASP A 166 12.18 -12.60 14.43
N ASP A 167 11.24 -13.51 14.19
CA ASP A 167 11.49 -14.94 14.14
C ASP A 167 11.86 -15.43 12.73
N LEU A 168 12.64 -16.52 12.66
CA LEU A 168 12.95 -17.23 11.43
C LEU A 168 12.47 -18.68 11.52
N VAL A 169 11.48 -19.03 10.70
CA VAL A 169 11.05 -20.41 10.49
C VAL A 169 11.46 -20.86 9.10
N SER A 170 12.34 -21.86 9.04
CA SER A 170 12.82 -22.41 7.76
C SER A 170 12.61 -23.91 7.69
N PHE A 171 12.16 -24.35 6.52
CA PHE A 171 12.07 -25.74 6.17
C PHE A 171 12.92 -26.04 4.94
N LYS A 172 13.53 -27.23 4.91
CA LYS A 172 14.28 -27.72 3.76
C LYS A 172 14.38 -29.24 3.74
N PRO A 173 14.65 -29.86 2.58
CA PRO A 173 14.96 -31.28 2.53
C PRO A 173 16.27 -31.58 3.27
N LEU A 174 16.32 -32.69 4.01
CA LEU A 174 17.58 -33.22 4.53
C LEU A 174 18.48 -33.71 3.39
N ASP A 175 19.73 -33.26 3.35
CA ASP A 175 20.76 -33.82 2.47
C ASP A 175 21.38 -35.07 3.09
N ILE A 176 20.68 -36.20 2.95
CA ILE A 176 21.10 -37.51 3.49
C ILE A 176 22.52 -37.89 3.00
N ALA A 177 22.87 -37.55 1.75
CA ALA A 177 24.17 -37.89 1.20
C ALA A 177 25.29 -37.11 1.86
N ALA A 178 25.06 -35.83 2.17
CA ALA A 178 26.00 -35.00 2.92
C ALA A 178 26.18 -35.49 4.36
N GLU A 179 25.08 -35.85 5.06
CA GLU A 179 25.16 -36.38 6.43
C GLU A 179 26.01 -37.67 6.48
N LEU A 180 25.75 -38.61 5.56
CA LEU A 180 26.53 -39.84 5.45
C LEU A 180 28.01 -39.57 5.09
N ALA A 181 28.28 -38.59 4.23
CA ALA A 181 29.65 -38.19 3.88
C ALA A 181 30.38 -37.52 5.06
N ALA A 182 29.66 -36.84 5.95
CA ALA A 182 30.18 -36.31 7.20
C ALA A 182 30.43 -37.41 8.26
N GLY A 183 30.01 -38.64 7.99
CA GLY A 183 30.20 -39.80 8.85
C GLY A 183 29.12 -39.96 9.90
N ASP A 184 27.98 -39.26 9.78
CA ASP A 184 26.83 -39.50 10.62
C ASP A 184 26.21 -40.86 10.27
N LEU A 185 26.26 -41.78 11.24
CA LEU A 185 25.80 -43.15 11.07
C LEU A 185 24.28 -43.27 11.26
N THR A 186 23.62 -42.25 11.80
CA THR A 186 22.18 -42.23 12.10
C THR A 186 21.34 -42.59 10.88
N PHE A 187 21.74 -42.09 9.71
CA PHE A 187 21.04 -42.33 8.44
C PHE A 187 21.56 -43.56 7.67
N LEU A 188 22.63 -44.21 8.14
CA LEU A 188 23.30 -45.30 7.43
C LEU A 188 22.43 -46.55 7.34
N GLU A 189 21.80 -46.99 8.44
CA GLU A 189 20.92 -48.17 8.41
C GLU A 189 19.65 -47.87 7.61
N ALA A 190 19.14 -46.64 7.67
CA ALA A 190 17.92 -46.26 6.97
C ALA A 190 18.08 -46.33 5.44
N VAL A 191 19.25 -45.96 4.89
CA VAL A 191 19.55 -46.12 3.46
C VAL A 191 19.76 -47.59 3.05
N ASN A 192 20.25 -48.43 3.97
CA ASN A 192 20.65 -49.82 3.66
C ASN A 192 19.59 -50.88 3.97
N LYS A 193 18.48 -50.53 4.64
CA LYS A 193 17.43 -51.48 4.99
C LYS A 193 16.47 -51.69 3.82
N PRO A 194 16.33 -52.93 3.29
CA PRO A 194 15.33 -53.21 2.27
C PRO A 194 13.93 -52.89 2.80
N GLY A 195 13.27 -51.91 2.19
CA GLY A 195 11.90 -51.49 2.56
C GLY A 195 11.78 -50.26 3.47
N LEU A 196 12.82 -49.44 3.65
CA LEU A 196 12.71 -48.09 4.24
C LEU A 196 13.41 -47.03 3.38
N PRO A 197 12.96 -46.75 2.13
CA PRO A 197 13.55 -45.67 1.36
C PRO A 197 13.29 -44.34 2.09
N LEU A 198 14.35 -43.73 2.62
CA LEU A 198 14.26 -42.37 3.11
C LEU A 198 14.20 -41.40 1.93
N ILE A 199 13.23 -40.51 1.95
CA ILE A 199 13.12 -39.41 1.01
C ILE A 199 13.01 -38.09 1.76
N ALA A 200 13.49 -37.03 1.15
CA ALA A 200 13.40 -35.67 1.65
C ALA A 200 12.57 -34.86 0.65
N SER A 201 11.27 -34.70 0.94
CA SER A 201 10.32 -34.07 0.02
C SER A 201 9.19 -33.40 0.82
N GLY A 202 8.68 -32.29 0.29
CA GLY A 202 7.60 -31.47 0.86
C GLY A 202 6.21 -31.68 0.22
N GLU A 203 6.16 -32.19 -1.01
CA GLU A 203 4.93 -32.45 -1.79
C GLU A 203 3.81 -33.20 -1.03
N GLY A 204 2.66 -32.57 -0.85
CA GLY A 204 1.51 -33.19 -0.16
C GLY A 204 1.64 -33.30 1.35
N ARG A 205 2.63 -32.64 1.96
CA ARG A 205 2.77 -32.47 3.41
C ARG A 205 2.11 -31.16 3.85
N THR A 206 1.82 -31.02 5.14
CA THR A 206 1.17 -29.81 5.66
C THR A 206 1.93 -29.25 6.84
N THR A 207 2.29 -27.97 6.74
CA THR A 207 2.82 -27.20 7.86
C THR A 207 1.79 -26.18 8.32
N PHE A 208 1.78 -25.90 9.62
CA PHE A 208 0.96 -24.87 10.22
C PHE A 208 1.89 -23.97 11.02
N THR A 209 1.98 -22.70 10.66
CA THR A 209 2.89 -21.75 11.30
C THR A 209 2.15 -20.48 11.65
N ALA A 210 2.23 -20.13 12.92
CA ALA A 210 1.83 -18.86 13.51
C ALA A 210 3.12 -18.12 13.87
N LEU A 211 3.43 -17.03 13.15
CA LEU A 211 4.67 -16.28 13.31
C LEU A 211 4.59 -15.29 14.51
N GLY A 212 3.44 -14.67 14.72
CA GLY A 212 3.13 -14.08 16.02
C GLY A 212 3.28 -12.57 16.03
N SER A 213 4.34 -12.02 16.59
CA SER A 213 4.49 -10.57 16.53
C SER A 213 5.93 -10.13 16.36
N GLY A 214 6.19 -9.29 15.36
CA GLY A 214 7.53 -8.86 14.97
C GLY A 214 7.63 -8.88 13.46
N ASP A 215 8.82 -8.62 12.92
CA ASP A 215 9.09 -8.73 11.49
C ASP A 215 9.61 -10.15 11.19
N ASP A 216 8.69 -11.09 10.97
CA ASP A 216 9.02 -12.50 10.90
C ASP A 216 9.41 -12.94 9.47
N ARG A 217 10.09 -14.09 9.39
CA ARG A 217 10.43 -14.73 8.12
C ARG A 217 10.04 -16.19 8.09
N PHE A 218 9.26 -16.55 7.08
CA PHE A 218 8.89 -17.93 6.78
C PHE A 218 9.48 -18.40 5.45
N GLU A 219 10.18 -19.53 5.49
CA GLU A 219 10.71 -20.23 4.32
C GLU A 219 10.16 -21.66 4.26
N GLY A 220 9.13 -21.87 3.43
CA GLY A 220 8.53 -23.16 3.12
C GLY A 220 9.38 -24.00 2.16
N PHE A 221 8.97 -25.26 1.95
CA PHE A 221 9.66 -26.16 1.02
C PHE A 221 8.71 -27.16 0.35
N ASN A 222 8.14 -26.79 -0.79
CA ASN A 222 7.31 -27.70 -1.59
C ASN A 222 6.10 -28.34 -0.83
N SER A 223 5.71 -27.80 0.33
CA SER A 223 4.63 -28.30 1.19
C SER A 223 3.34 -27.51 0.97
N ASN A 224 2.22 -27.99 1.51
CA ASN A 224 0.99 -27.21 1.60
C ASN A 224 1.03 -26.44 2.92
N ASP A 225 1.47 -25.20 2.86
CA ASP A 225 1.77 -24.40 4.03
C ASP A 225 0.56 -23.56 4.44
N GLN A 226 0.26 -23.57 5.74
CA GLN A 226 -0.80 -22.76 6.33
C GLN A 226 -0.17 -21.75 7.29
N ILE A 227 -0.04 -20.52 6.82
CA ILE A 227 0.72 -19.48 7.49
C ILE A 227 -0.23 -18.39 7.99
N ALA A 228 0.05 -17.90 9.19
CA ALA A 228 -0.53 -16.69 9.75
C ALA A 228 0.61 -15.81 10.24
N GLY A 229 0.76 -14.63 9.62
CA GLY A 229 1.76 -13.64 10.03
C GLY A 229 1.50 -13.13 11.44
N GLN A 230 0.25 -12.75 11.71
CA GLN A 230 -0.18 -12.05 12.92
C GLN A 230 0.41 -10.63 12.95
N SER A 231 0.70 -10.02 14.09
CA SER A 231 0.85 -8.55 14.16
C SER A 231 2.30 -8.08 14.09
N ASP A 232 2.66 -7.29 13.08
CA ASP A 232 4.01 -6.73 12.89
C ASP A 232 4.12 -5.20 13.15
N ASP A 233 5.32 -4.64 12.97
CA ASP A 233 5.58 -3.18 13.01
C ASP A 233 5.96 -2.56 11.65
N GLY A 234 5.66 -3.28 10.57
CA GLY A 234 5.91 -2.89 9.20
C GLY A 234 5.24 -1.57 8.81
N THR A 235 5.79 -0.90 7.81
CA THR A 235 5.37 0.45 7.38
C THR A 235 5.19 0.56 5.87
N VAL A 236 4.25 1.41 5.46
CA VAL A 236 3.97 1.68 4.04
C VAL A 236 4.57 3.02 3.64
N THR A 237 5.44 3.01 2.62
CA THR A 237 5.91 4.24 1.98
C THR A 237 5.17 4.46 0.66
N ALA A 238 4.38 5.53 0.58
CA ALA A 238 3.70 5.95 -0.63
C ALA A 238 4.55 6.92 -1.46
N VAL A 239 4.76 6.61 -2.74
CA VAL A 239 5.49 7.48 -3.68
C VAL A 239 4.51 8.12 -4.64
N TYR A 240 4.59 9.45 -4.78
CA TYR A 240 3.70 10.21 -5.65
C TYR A 240 4.49 10.93 -6.75
N GLU A 241 3.84 11.15 -7.89
CA GLU A 241 4.32 12.07 -8.92
C GLU A 241 4.50 13.50 -8.38
N ASN A 242 5.52 14.21 -8.87
CA ASN A 242 5.77 15.60 -8.49
C ASN A 242 4.57 16.47 -8.91
N ALA A 243 3.88 17.06 -7.94
CA ALA A 243 2.81 18.02 -8.20
C ALA A 243 3.34 19.28 -8.91
N ALA A 244 2.44 19.99 -9.61
CA ALA A 244 2.72 21.33 -10.10
C ALA A 244 3.15 22.26 -8.93
N PRO A 245 3.95 23.30 -9.18
CA PRO A 245 4.44 24.16 -8.10
C PRO A 245 3.30 25.03 -7.52
N SER A 246 3.00 24.82 -6.24
CA SER A 246 2.11 25.68 -5.45
C SER A 246 2.67 27.10 -5.27
N GLY A 247 1.79 28.09 -5.04
CA GLY A 247 2.16 29.50 -4.84
C GLY A 247 2.29 30.33 -6.12
N TYR A 248 1.98 29.73 -7.27
CA TYR A 248 1.99 30.41 -8.56
C TYR A 248 0.60 30.40 -9.21
N ALA A 249 0.35 31.43 -10.01
CA ALA A 249 -0.71 31.46 -10.99
C ALA A 249 -0.12 31.47 -12.40
N TYR A 250 -0.92 31.11 -13.38
CA TYR A 250 -0.61 31.19 -14.79
C TYR A 250 -1.61 32.09 -15.49
N SER A 251 -1.12 32.85 -16.47
CA SER A 251 -1.96 33.66 -17.33
C SER A 251 -1.34 33.75 -18.72
N ILE A 252 -2.18 33.88 -19.74
CA ILE A 252 -1.72 34.13 -21.11
C ILE A 252 -2.11 35.57 -21.44
N GLY A 253 -1.14 36.37 -21.87
CA GLY A 253 -1.39 37.77 -22.26
C GLY A 253 -0.15 38.66 -22.13
N GLY A 254 0.05 39.63 -23.03
CA GLY A 254 1.18 40.55 -22.92
C GLY A 254 1.36 41.60 -24.02
N ALA A 255 1.61 42.84 -23.58
CA ALA A 255 2.57 43.84 -24.07
C ALA A 255 2.57 44.42 -25.52
N THR A 256 1.55 44.29 -26.37
CA THR A 256 1.51 45.15 -27.59
C THR A 256 0.14 45.70 -27.97
N SER A 257 0.04 47.04 -27.98
CA SER A 257 -1.02 47.78 -28.67
C SER A 257 -1.21 47.28 -30.11
N GLY A 258 -2.35 46.63 -30.37
CA GLY A 258 -2.74 46.19 -31.71
C GLY A 258 -2.33 44.77 -32.11
N GLY A 259 -1.82 43.94 -31.18
CA GLY A 259 -1.56 42.52 -31.43
C GLY A 259 -1.48 41.68 -30.14
N HIS A 260 -2.29 40.62 -30.07
CA HIS A 260 -2.32 39.63 -28.98
C HIS A 260 -1.00 38.83 -28.93
N ASN A 261 -0.05 39.18 -28.05
CA ASN A 261 1.16 38.36 -27.87
C ASN A 261 0.83 37.16 -26.96
N SER A 262 0.60 36.00 -27.55
CA SER A 262 0.20 34.77 -26.85
C SER A 262 1.39 34.17 -26.13
N LYS A 263 1.77 34.76 -25.00
CA LYS A 263 2.83 34.24 -24.13
C LYS A 263 2.22 33.77 -22.83
N LEU A 264 2.66 32.60 -22.38
CA LEU A 264 2.33 32.08 -21.07
C LEU A 264 3.26 32.73 -20.04
N TYR A 265 2.68 33.25 -18.97
CA TYR A 265 3.40 33.80 -17.83
C TYR A 265 3.08 33.01 -16.57
N ARG A 266 4.09 32.87 -15.72
CA ARG A 266 3.97 32.41 -14.34
C ARG A 266 4.04 33.61 -13.41
N ILE A 267 3.06 33.75 -12.53
CA ILE A 267 2.90 34.85 -11.58
C ILE A 267 3.09 34.29 -10.17
N GLU A 268 4.06 34.77 -9.41
CA GLU A 268 4.20 34.44 -8.00
C GLU A 268 3.12 35.18 -7.20
N LEU A 269 2.20 34.45 -6.56
CA LEU A 269 1.01 35.05 -5.93
C LEU A 269 1.35 36.00 -4.77
N ALA A 270 2.41 35.73 -4.02
CA ALA A 270 2.81 36.53 -2.86
C ALA A 270 3.39 37.90 -3.27
N THR A 271 4.10 37.96 -4.40
CA THR A 271 4.91 39.12 -4.80
C THR A 271 4.37 39.81 -6.06
N GLY A 272 3.56 39.12 -6.85
CA GLY A 272 3.14 39.53 -8.19
C GLY A 272 4.22 39.38 -9.26
N VAL A 273 5.42 38.90 -8.91
CA VAL A 273 6.53 38.75 -9.85
C VAL A 273 6.11 37.83 -10.99
N THR A 274 6.20 38.36 -12.21
CA THR A 274 5.73 37.71 -13.43
C THR A 274 6.94 37.28 -14.27
N THR A 275 7.03 35.98 -14.59
CA THR A 275 8.09 35.38 -15.39
C THR A 275 7.49 34.78 -16.66
N GLU A 276 8.07 35.09 -17.82
CA GLU A 276 7.67 34.45 -19.08
C GLU A 276 8.07 32.96 -19.06
N VAL A 277 7.12 32.08 -19.36
CA VAL A 277 7.36 30.64 -19.53
C VAL A 277 7.72 30.33 -20.98
N GLY A 278 6.96 30.86 -21.93
CA GLY A 278 7.18 30.64 -23.35
C GLY A 278 6.03 31.12 -24.22
N ALA A 279 6.20 30.98 -25.54
CA ALA A 279 5.17 31.31 -26.51
C ALA A 279 4.11 30.20 -26.60
N VAL A 280 2.84 30.60 -26.53
CA VAL A 280 1.66 29.77 -26.80
C VAL A 280 1.40 29.82 -28.30
N THR A 281 1.39 28.66 -28.95
CA THR A 281 1.23 28.58 -30.40
C THR A 281 0.22 27.50 -30.74
N VAL A 282 -0.65 27.71 -31.72
CA VAL A 282 -1.63 26.70 -32.14
C VAL A 282 -1.10 26.02 -33.41
N PRO A 283 -0.65 24.75 -33.34
CA PRO A 283 -0.21 24.01 -34.51
C PRO A 283 -1.42 23.46 -35.28
N ALA A 284 -2.19 24.34 -35.94
CA ALA A 284 -3.36 23.93 -36.72
C ALA A 284 -3.05 23.85 -38.24
N PRO A 285 -3.59 22.84 -38.97
CA PRO A 285 -3.42 22.72 -40.41
C PRO A 285 -3.87 23.98 -41.16
N GLY A 286 -2.94 24.62 -41.87
CA GLY A 286 -3.19 25.77 -42.74
C GLY A 286 -3.14 27.15 -42.07
N LYS A 287 -2.95 27.24 -40.74
CA LYS A 287 -2.92 28.53 -40.00
C LYS A 287 -2.06 28.40 -38.74
N SER A 288 -0.79 28.77 -38.85
CA SER A 288 0.13 28.95 -37.72
C SER A 288 0.34 30.44 -37.45
N GLY A 289 0.39 30.84 -36.19
CA GLY A 289 0.67 32.21 -35.79
C GLY A 289 0.88 32.33 -34.28
N SER A 290 1.69 33.31 -33.87
CA SER A 290 1.98 33.66 -32.48
C SER A 290 1.13 34.84 -31.99
N ASN A 291 0.10 35.22 -32.76
CA ASN A 291 -0.78 36.36 -32.49
C ASN A 291 -2.20 35.86 -32.20
N LEU A 292 -2.32 34.94 -31.26
CA LEU A 292 -3.57 34.32 -30.84
C LEU A 292 -4.21 35.16 -29.75
N ASP A 293 -5.50 35.41 -29.92
CA ASP A 293 -6.35 35.88 -28.85
C ASP A 293 -6.75 34.65 -28.03
N VAL A 294 -6.01 34.42 -26.93
CA VAL A 294 -6.29 33.33 -26.00
C VAL A 294 -6.96 33.93 -24.79
N GLU A 295 -8.15 33.44 -24.54
CA GLU A 295 -9.04 33.93 -23.53
C GLU A 295 -9.27 32.82 -22.53
N SER A 296 -9.42 33.22 -21.27
CA SER A 296 -9.54 32.34 -20.11
C SER A 296 -8.41 31.30 -19.96
N LEU A 297 -8.18 30.87 -18.73
CA LEU A 297 -7.20 29.85 -18.42
C LEU A 297 -7.61 29.16 -17.12
N ALA A 298 -7.73 27.83 -17.16
CA ALA A 298 -7.98 27.01 -15.99
C ALA A 298 -6.95 25.88 -15.91
N LEU A 299 -6.42 25.60 -14.72
CA LEU A 299 -5.57 24.43 -14.50
C LEU A 299 -6.46 23.21 -14.25
N ASN A 300 -6.24 22.12 -15.00
CA ASN A 300 -6.91 20.86 -14.74
C ASN A 300 -6.25 20.16 -13.53
N PRO A 301 -7.01 19.87 -12.46
CA PRO A 301 -6.46 19.24 -11.26
C PRO A 301 -6.12 17.75 -11.44
N VAL A 302 -6.49 17.15 -12.57
CA VAL A 302 -6.27 15.73 -12.87
C VAL A 302 -4.97 15.50 -13.64
N ASP A 303 -4.69 16.30 -14.67
CA ASP A 303 -3.56 16.09 -15.57
C ASP A 303 -2.48 17.17 -15.51
N GLY A 304 -2.63 18.17 -14.64
CA GLY A 304 -1.64 19.24 -14.44
C GLY A 304 -1.55 20.26 -15.56
N MET A 305 -2.43 20.22 -16.56
CA MET A 305 -2.32 21.05 -17.76
C MET A 305 -3.28 22.23 -17.73
N LEU A 306 -2.90 23.32 -18.39
CA LEU A 306 -3.74 24.50 -18.53
C LEU A 306 -4.69 24.35 -19.72
N TYR A 307 -5.94 24.78 -19.56
CA TYR A 307 -6.95 24.78 -20.60
C TYR A 307 -7.43 26.22 -20.82
N GLY A 308 -7.47 26.65 -22.08
CA GLY A 308 -7.95 27.97 -22.48
C GLY A 308 -8.60 27.89 -23.86
N PHE A 309 -9.15 29.00 -24.37
CA PHE A 309 -9.75 29.02 -25.70
C PHE A 309 -9.09 30.08 -26.59
N VAL A 310 -8.97 29.77 -27.88
CA VAL A 310 -8.48 30.74 -28.87
C VAL A 310 -9.65 31.32 -29.68
N VAL A 311 -9.66 32.64 -29.92
CA VAL A 311 -10.71 33.37 -30.68
C VAL A 311 -10.22 34.17 -31.89
N SER A 312 -8.94 34.08 -32.25
CA SER A 312 -8.29 34.95 -33.25
C SER A 312 -9.08 35.30 -34.53
N THR A 313 -8.91 36.55 -34.99
CA THR A 313 -9.33 37.01 -36.32
C THR A 313 -8.61 36.23 -37.43
N GLY A 314 -9.26 35.23 -38.04
CA GLY A 314 -8.66 34.44 -39.12
C GLY A 314 -8.96 32.94 -39.16
N ASN A 315 -9.83 32.42 -38.28
CA ASN A 315 -10.53 31.12 -38.37
C ASN A 315 -9.86 29.88 -37.74
N VAL A 316 -9.26 30.00 -36.55
CA VAL A 316 -9.16 28.86 -35.63
C VAL A 316 -9.73 29.29 -34.29
N THR A 317 -10.91 28.77 -33.98
CA THR A 317 -11.61 28.98 -32.71
C THR A 317 -11.79 27.63 -32.05
N GLY A 318 -11.35 27.47 -30.80
CA GLY A 318 -11.45 26.18 -30.13
C GLY A 318 -10.68 26.11 -28.83
N LEU A 319 -10.86 25.00 -28.14
CA LEU A 319 -10.16 24.67 -26.91
C LEU A 319 -8.70 24.34 -27.20
N ILE A 320 -7.81 24.85 -26.36
CA ILE A 320 -6.39 24.52 -26.34
C ILE A 320 -6.00 23.97 -24.98
N LYS A 321 -4.95 23.15 -24.98
CA LYS A 321 -4.29 22.62 -23.81
C LYS A 321 -2.84 23.07 -23.82
N VAL A 322 -2.35 23.65 -22.73
CA VAL A 322 -1.03 24.27 -22.62
C VAL A 322 -0.27 23.67 -21.45
N ASP A 323 0.98 23.28 -21.68
CA ASP A 323 1.91 22.83 -20.65
C ASP A 323 2.38 24.03 -19.82
N PRO A 324 2.10 24.08 -18.50
CA PRO A 324 2.51 25.19 -17.64
C PRO A 324 4.03 25.35 -17.50
N LEU A 325 4.83 24.32 -17.81
CA LEU A 325 6.29 24.34 -17.67
C LEU A 325 6.99 24.82 -18.94
N THR A 326 6.43 24.51 -20.11
CA THR A 326 7.09 24.74 -21.41
C THR A 326 6.31 25.66 -22.36
N ALA A 327 5.06 26.01 -22.03
CA ALA A 327 4.09 26.64 -22.92
C ALA A 327 3.75 25.80 -24.18
N ALA A 328 4.18 24.53 -24.24
CA ALA A 328 3.82 23.64 -25.33
C ALA A 328 2.30 23.50 -25.42
N THR A 329 1.75 23.73 -26.60
CA THR A 329 0.31 23.89 -26.79
C THR A 329 -0.23 22.85 -27.76
N THR A 330 -1.32 22.19 -27.36
CA THR A 330 -2.08 21.25 -28.16
C THR A 330 -3.44 21.87 -28.48
N TYR A 331 -3.81 21.83 -29.76
CA TYR A 331 -5.14 22.25 -30.20
C TYR A 331 -6.11 21.08 -30.11
N ILE A 332 -7.16 21.23 -29.30
CA ILE A 332 -8.20 20.20 -29.11
C ILE A 332 -9.34 20.41 -30.12
N GLY A 333 -9.71 21.66 -30.37
CA GLY A 333 -10.83 22.00 -31.26
C GLY A 333 -12.14 22.26 -30.51
N GLY A 334 -13.26 21.92 -31.15
CA GLY A 334 -14.60 22.15 -30.60
C GLY A 334 -15.31 23.39 -31.14
N THR A 335 -16.58 23.55 -30.75
CA THR A 335 -17.47 24.63 -31.23
C THR A 335 -17.68 25.73 -30.21
N ILE A 336 -17.10 25.62 -29.01
CA ILE A 336 -17.28 26.60 -27.94
C ILE A 336 -16.77 27.99 -28.33
N GLY A 337 -15.72 28.09 -29.16
CA GLY A 337 -15.23 29.36 -29.66
C GLY A 337 -16.20 30.10 -30.61
N ALA A 338 -17.29 29.45 -31.03
CA ALA A 338 -18.40 30.06 -31.76
C ALA A 338 -19.67 30.22 -30.89
N TYR A 339 -19.60 29.87 -29.60
CA TYR A 339 -20.72 29.94 -28.68
C TYR A 339 -20.89 31.36 -28.14
N LYS A 340 -21.72 32.14 -28.84
CA LYS A 340 -21.98 33.56 -28.57
C LYS A 340 -20.73 34.46 -28.77
N SER A 341 -20.90 35.76 -28.63
CA SER A 341 -19.90 36.76 -29.05
C SER A 341 -18.93 37.18 -27.96
N ALA A 342 -19.34 37.09 -26.69
CA ALA A 342 -18.51 37.44 -25.54
C ALA A 342 -18.27 36.22 -24.65
N LEU A 343 -17.15 35.54 -24.91
CA LEU A 343 -16.66 34.48 -24.07
C LEU A 343 -15.95 35.08 -22.84
N GLN A 344 -16.21 34.60 -21.63
CA GLN A 344 -15.68 35.19 -20.38
C GLN A 344 -14.58 34.31 -19.77
N ASP A 345 -14.94 33.44 -18.81
CA ASP A 345 -13.95 32.70 -18.03
C ASP A 345 -14.38 31.25 -17.71
N PHE A 346 -13.40 30.41 -17.43
CA PHE A 346 -13.51 28.97 -17.19
C PHE A 346 -13.00 28.60 -15.80
N THR A 347 -13.51 27.49 -15.28
CA THR A 347 -12.91 26.85 -14.11
C THR A 347 -13.23 25.36 -14.09
N PHE A 348 -12.29 24.54 -13.60
CA PHE A 348 -12.58 23.13 -13.32
C PHE A 348 -13.31 23.03 -11.98
N GLY A 349 -14.47 22.38 -11.98
CA GLY A 349 -15.16 21.99 -10.77
C GLY A 349 -14.49 20.82 -10.06
N THR A 350 -14.83 20.64 -8.78
CA THR A 350 -14.45 19.43 -8.01
C THR A 350 -15.09 18.15 -8.57
N ASP A 351 -16.11 18.27 -9.43
CA ASP A 351 -16.74 17.17 -10.16
C ASP A 351 -16.01 16.83 -11.48
N GLY A 352 -14.90 17.50 -11.78
CA GLY A 352 -14.07 17.30 -12.97
C GLY A 352 -14.61 17.98 -14.22
N LYS A 353 -15.74 18.69 -14.18
CA LYS A 353 -16.26 19.43 -15.33
C LYS A 353 -15.54 20.76 -15.52
N LEU A 354 -15.29 21.13 -16.77
CA LEU A 354 -14.84 22.48 -17.12
C LEU A 354 -16.08 23.38 -17.30
N TYR A 355 -16.35 24.23 -16.32
CA TYR A 355 -17.43 25.21 -16.38
C TYR A 355 -17.00 26.48 -17.11
N PHE A 356 -17.97 27.13 -17.75
CA PHE A 356 -17.76 28.33 -18.54
C PHE A 356 -18.94 29.29 -18.41
N ALA A 357 -18.65 30.59 -18.28
CA ALA A 357 -19.66 31.64 -18.35
C ALA A 357 -19.62 32.38 -19.70
N SER A 358 -20.77 32.59 -20.33
CA SER A 358 -20.89 33.39 -21.57
C SER A 358 -22.24 34.05 -21.67
N GLU A 359 -22.25 35.39 -21.86
CA GLU A 359 -23.45 36.21 -22.06
C GLU A 359 -24.67 35.84 -21.19
N GLY A 360 -24.44 35.60 -19.89
CA GLY A 360 -25.50 35.25 -18.94
C GLY A 360 -25.78 33.75 -18.78
N ASP A 361 -25.10 32.89 -19.54
CA ASP A 361 -25.22 31.44 -19.46
C ASP A 361 -24.13 30.82 -18.60
N LEU A 362 -24.44 29.68 -18.01
CA LEU A 362 -23.45 28.71 -17.54
C LEU A 362 -23.48 27.49 -18.46
N VAL A 363 -22.32 27.06 -18.93
CA VAL A 363 -22.17 25.85 -19.74
C VAL A 363 -21.03 24.98 -19.20
N SER A 364 -21.04 23.70 -19.51
CA SER A 364 -19.88 22.81 -19.33
C SER A 364 -19.23 22.52 -20.67
N VAL A 365 -17.92 22.39 -20.69
CA VAL A 365 -17.11 22.01 -21.85
C VAL A 365 -16.46 20.65 -21.58
N ASP A 366 -16.48 19.76 -22.57
CA ASP A 366 -15.74 18.52 -22.56
C ASP A 366 -14.27 18.81 -22.91
N PRO A 367 -13.31 18.59 -21.98
CA PRO A 367 -11.90 18.90 -22.21
C PRO A 367 -11.24 18.01 -23.27
N ALA A 368 -11.83 16.88 -23.65
CA ALA A 368 -11.29 15.99 -24.69
C ALA A 368 -11.70 16.42 -26.10
N THR A 369 -12.86 17.05 -26.25
CA THR A 369 -13.45 17.34 -27.58
C THR A 369 -13.71 18.83 -27.83
N GLY A 370 -13.73 19.66 -26.79
CA GLY A 370 -14.17 21.05 -26.85
C GLY A 370 -15.67 21.22 -27.15
N ALA A 371 -16.46 20.15 -27.10
CA ALA A 371 -17.91 20.22 -27.17
C ALA A 371 -18.48 20.84 -25.88
N PHE A 372 -19.59 21.57 -25.98
CA PHE A 372 -20.21 22.20 -24.81
C PHE A 372 -21.65 21.74 -24.61
N THR A 373 -22.12 21.85 -23.37
CA THR A 373 -23.51 21.60 -22.96
C THR A 373 -23.99 22.75 -22.09
N ILE A 374 -25.15 23.31 -22.42
CA ILE A 374 -25.75 24.40 -21.63
C ILE A 374 -26.28 23.84 -20.31
N ILE A 375 -25.87 24.44 -19.20
CA ILE A 375 -26.35 24.10 -17.85
C ILE A 375 -27.48 25.06 -17.44
N GLY A 376 -27.31 26.35 -17.73
CA GLY A 376 -28.34 27.37 -17.51
C GLY A 376 -28.31 28.42 -18.61
N ASP A 377 -29.44 28.60 -19.30
CA ASP A 377 -29.61 29.57 -20.39
C ASP A 377 -30.07 30.93 -19.84
N ASN A 378 -29.21 31.94 -19.96
CA ASN A 378 -29.43 33.30 -19.48
C ASN A 378 -29.85 33.40 -17.99
N THR A 379 -29.33 32.47 -17.17
CA THR A 379 -29.68 32.34 -15.74
C THR A 379 -28.83 33.21 -14.82
N LEU A 380 -27.66 33.67 -15.27
CA LEU A 380 -26.74 34.51 -14.49
C LEU A 380 -27.19 35.97 -14.44
N SER A 381 -28.08 36.41 -15.33
CA SER A 381 -28.67 37.76 -15.43
C SER A 381 -27.70 38.93 -15.65
N LYS A 382 -26.38 38.69 -15.57
CA LYS A 382 -25.29 39.65 -15.77
C LYS A 382 -24.08 38.96 -16.41
N LYS A 383 -23.19 39.74 -17.04
CA LYS A 383 -21.87 39.28 -17.51
C LYS A 383 -21.00 38.90 -16.29
N VAL A 384 -20.51 37.66 -16.25
CA VAL A 384 -19.57 37.17 -15.23
C VAL A 384 -18.17 37.31 -15.81
N GLY A 385 -17.40 38.30 -15.36
CA GLY A 385 -16.06 38.57 -15.86
C GLY A 385 -15.07 37.46 -15.53
N ALA A 386 -15.17 36.85 -14.35
CA ALA A 386 -14.28 35.77 -13.90
C ALA A 386 -15.07 34.65 -13.21
N LEU A 387 -14.63 33.40 -13.34
CA LEU A 387 -15.30 32.22 -12.79
C LEU A 387 -14.31 31.36 -11.98
N ALA A 388 -14.68 30.94 -10.78
CA ALA A 388 -13.79 30.18 -9.91
C ALA A 388 -14.55 29.13 -9.08
N SER A 389 -14.07 27.89 -9.07
CA SER A 389 -14.57 26.82 -8.19
C SER A 389 -13.74 26.75 -6.91
N ASP A 390 -14.39 26.76 -5.76
CA ASP A 390 -13.75 26.55 -4.46
C ASP A 390 -13.46 25.06 -4.25
N PRO A 391 -12.18 24.64 -4.15
CA PRO A 391 -11.82 23.24 -3.98
C PRO A 391 -12.25 22.67 -2.62
N MET A 392 -12.46 23.52 -1.61
CA MET A 392 -12.80 23.09 -0.25
C MET A 392 -14.29 22.85 -0.07
N SER A 393 -15.14 23.63 -0.73
CA SER A 393 -16.60 23.54 -0.59
C SER A 393 -17.34 23.04 -1.82
N GLY A 394 -16.67 22.94 -2.97
CA GLY A 394 -17.28 22.60 -4.27
C GLY A 394 -18.21 23.69 -4.83
N LYS A 395 -18.22 24.89 -4.22
CA LYS A 395 -19.05 26.01 -4.67
C LYS A 395 -18.45 26.72 -5.87
N LEU A 396 -19.31 27.14 -6.79
CA LEU A 396 -18.94 27.92 -7.96
C LEU A 396 -19.21 29.41 -7.69
N PHE A 397 -18.21 30.26 -7.94
CA PHE A 397 -18.29 31.70 -7.77
C PHE A 397 -18.02 32.42 -9.09
N GLY A 398 -18.68 33.57 -9.27
CA GLY A 398 -18.43 34.49 -10.37
C GLY A 398 -18.15 35.91 -9.87
N LEU A 399 -17.30 36.65 -10.56
CA LEU A 399 -17.12 38.09 -10.36
C LEU A 399 -17.84 38.86 -11.46
N VAL A 400 -18.67 39.82 -11.08
CA VAL A 400 -19.54 40.57 -11.99
C VAL A 400 -19.24 42.06 -11.87
N GLU A 401 -19.06 42.72 -13.00
CA GLU A 401 -19.03 44.17 -13.06
C GLU A 401 -20.46 44.74 -13.07
N ASP A 402 -20.77 45.62 -12.12
CA ASP A 402 -22.07 46.28 -12.01
C ASP A 402 -21.90 47.80 -11.88
N GLY A 403 -21.74 48.45 -13.04
CA GLY A 403 -21.38 49.85 -13.12
C GLY A 403 -20.01 50.08 -12.47
N ALA A 404 -19.97 50.90 -11.42
CA ALA A 404 -18.72 51.24 -10.73
C ALA A 404 -18.29 50.23 -9.65
N LYS A 405 -19.05 49.14 -9.48
CA LYS A 405 -18.90 48.15 -8.41
C LYS A 405 -18.53 46.78 -8.97
N THR A 406 -17.88 45.97 -8.15
CA THR A 406 -17.70 44.54 -8.39
C THR A 406 -18.60 43.75 -7.43
N LEU A 407 -19.30 42.75 -7.96
CA LEU A 407 -20.12 41.81 -7.20
C LEU A 407 -19.48 40.42 -7.22
N LEU A 408 -19.57 39.71 -6.11
CA LEU A 408 -19.33 38.27 -6.01
C LEU A 408 -20.68 37.56 -6.05
N VAL A 409 -20.84 36.65 -7.00
CA VAL A 409 -22.03 35.80 -7.13
C VAL A 409 -21.69 34.34 -6.82
N GLU A 410 -22.50 33.68 -6.00
CA GLU A 410 -22.47 32.22 -5.84
C GLU A 410 -23.43 31.62 -6.88
N ILE A 411 -22.95 30.66 -7.66
CA ILE A 411 -23.66 30.07 -8.80
C ILE A 411 -23.94 28.60 -8.51
N SER A 412 -25.15 28.16 -8.77
CA SER A 412 -25.50 26.73 -8.75
C SER A 412 -24.90 26.04 -9.97
N SER A 413 -23.92 25.17 -9.75
CA SER A 413 -23.30 24.37 -10.82
C SER A 413 -24.26 23.35 -11.44
N ALA A 414 -25.41 23.09 -10.81
CA ALA A 414 -26.42 22.15 -11.30
C ALA A 414 -27.33 22.75 -12.39
N ASN A 415 -27.56 24.06 -12.39
CA ASN A 415 -28.53 24.72 -13.28
C ASN A 415 -28.21 26.17 -13.65
N GLY A 416 -27.04 26.69 -13.26
CA GLY A 416 -26.55 28.03 -13.62
C GLY A 416 -27.20 29.19 -12.87
N THR A 417 -28.13 28.94 -11.93
CA THR A 417 -28.80 30.05 -11.23
C THR A 417 -27.90 30.72 -10.20
N VAL A 418 -28.04 32.04 -10.05
CA VAL A 418 -27.37 32.80 -8.97
C VAL A 418 -28.06 32.51 -7.63
N LEU A 419 -27.31 31.95 -6.69
CA LEU A 419 -27.75 31.60 -5.34
C LEU A 419 -27.60 32.77 -4.36
N LYS A 420 -26.53 33.56 -4.51
CA LYS A 420 -26.21 34.68 -3.63
C LYS A 420 -25.45 35.75 -4.41
N THR A 421 -25.71 37.02 -4.10
CA THR A 421 -24.99 38.18 -4.67
C THR A 421 -24.54 39.10 -3.55
N THR A 422 -23.26 39.47 -3.53
CA THR A 422 -22.71 40.41 -2.55
C THR A 422 -21.76 41.38 -3.22
N GLN A 423 -21.77 42.66 -2.83
CA GLN A 423 -20.78 43.62 -3.31
C GLN A 423 -19.42 43.34 -2.64
N VAL A 424 -18.35 43.32 -3.42
CA VAL A 424 -16.99 43.19 -2.89
C VAL A 424 -16.50 44.55 -2.36
N ALA A 425 -16.21 44.61 -1.06
CA ALA A 425 -15.66 45.80 -0.41
C ALA A 425 -14.14 45.94 -0.68
N ASN A 426 -13.61 47.14 -0.41
CA ASN A 426 -12.17 47.48 -0.47
C ASN A 426 -11.50 47.39 -1.85
N LEU A 427 -12.28 47.31 -2.93
CA LEU A 427 -11.78 47.48 -4.29
C LEU A 427 -11.82 48.95 -4.71
N PRO A 428 -10.86 49.41 -5.55
CA PRO A 428 -10.99 50.66 -6.27
C PRO A 428 -12.31 50.77 -7.06
N THR A 429 -12.79 52.00 -7.23
CA THR A 429 -13.94 52.25 -8.10
C THR A 429 -13.61 51.86 -9.54
N ASN A 430 -14.51 51.13 -10.20
CA ASN A 430 -14.32 50.59 -11.56
C ASN A 430 -13.23 49.50 -11.69
N SER A 431 -12.96 48.72 -10.63
CA SER A 431 -12.11 47.52 -10.77
C SER A 431 -12.65 46.55 -11.82
N LYS A 432 -11.74 46.03 -12.65
CA LYS A 432 -12.03 45.15 -13.79
C LYS A 432 -11.46 43.77 -13.55
N LEU A 433 -12.05 43.04 -12.61
CA LEU A 433 -11.63 41.68 -12.26
C LEU A 433 -12.17 40.69 -13.31
N GLU A 434 -11.31 40.22 -14.21
CA GLU A 434 -11.69 39.28 -15.30
C GLU A 434 -10.94 37.94 -15.22
N GLY A 435 -9.91 37.79 -14.39
CA GLY A 435 -9.34 36.49 -14.05
C GLY A 435 -9.45 36.18 -12.56
N ALA A 436 -9.95 35.00 -12.20
CA ALA A 436 -10.04 34.57 -10.81
C ALA A 436 -9.88 33.05 -10.65
N SER A 437 -9.29 32.62 -9.54
CA SER A 437 -9.17 31.20 -9.20
C SER A 437 -8.93 31.02 -7.70
N PHE A 438 -9.28 29.85 -7.18
CA PHE A 438 -8.95 29.49 -5.80
C PHE A 438 -7.56 28.84 -5.75
N ASP A 439 -6.81 29.07 -4.67
CA ASP A 439 -5.69 28.20 -4.34
C ASP A 439 -6.15 26.95 -3.57
N SER A 440 -5.25 25.99 -3.40
CA SER A 440 -5.51 24.76 -2.63
C SER A 440 -5.88 25.00 -1.16
N ALA A 441 -5.66 26.21 -0.63
CA ALA A 441 -6.06 26.59 0.72
C ALA A 441 -7.47 27.20 0.78
N GLY A 442 -8.17 27.29 -0.35
CA GLY A 442 -9.51 27.90 -0.43
C GLY A 442 -9.49 29.43 -0.43
N THR A 443 -8.36 30.07 -0.76
CA THR A 443 -8.29 31.53 -0.95
C THR A 443 -8.69 31.88 -2.38
N LEU A 444 -9.71 32.72 -2.56
CA LEU A 444 -10.05 33.28 -3.87
C LEU A 444 -9.09 34.41 -4.23
N TRP A 445 -8.39 34.25 -5.35
CA TRP A 445 -7.53 35.28 -5.94
C TRP A 445 -8.18 35.84 -7.19
N ALA A 446 -7.96 37.12 -7.45
CA ALA A 446 -8.38 37.76 -8.69
C ALA A 446 -7.35 38.78 -9.17
N VAL A 447 -7.29 38.98 -10.49
CA VAL A 447 -6.45 39.99 -11.12
C VAL A 447 -7.32 41.05 -11.80
N ASP A 448 -7.01 42.31 -11.54
CA ASP A 448 -7.59 43.45 -12.25
C ASP A 448 -6.87 43.64 -13.58
N ARG A 449 -7.60 43.46 -14.69
CA ARG A 449 -7.00 43.44 -16.03
C ARG A 449 -6.41 44.80 -16.45
N VAL A 450 -6.93 45.90 -15.91
CA VAL A 450 -6.49 47.26 -16.27
C VAL A 450 -5.30 47.71 -15.44
N SER A 451 -5.30 47.41 -14.14
CA SER A 451 -4.27 47.89 -13.22
C SER A 451 -3.18 46.86 -12.90
N GLY A 452 -3.42 45.58 -13.23
CA GLY A 452 -2.61 44.45 -12.82
C GLY A 452 -2.64 44.14 -11.34
N ASP A 453 -3.52 44.78 -10.56
CA ASP A 453 -3.61 44.54 -9.12
C ASP A 453 -4.05 43.10 -8.87
N LEU A 454 -3.24 42.38 -8.08
CA LEU A 454 -3.56 41.05 -7.60
C LEU A 454 -4.19 41.18 -6.21
N VAL A 455 -5.40 40.65 -6.06
CA VAL A 455 -6.19 40.75 -4.82
C VAL A 455 -6.57 39.36 -4.33
N LYS A 456 -6.67 39.22 -3.00
CA LYS A 456 -7.41 38.15 -2.35
C LYS A 456 -8.82 38.64 -2.08
N ILE A 457 -9.82 37.80 -2.30
CA ILE A 457 -11.21 38.08 -1.94
C ILE A 457 -11.62 37.04 -0.90
N ASP A 458 -12.11 37.50 0.24
CA ASP A 458 -12.77 36.62 1.22
C ASP A 458 -14.24 36.44 0.77
N PRO A 459 -14.68 35.24 0.36
CA PRO A 459 -16.06 35.02 -0.08
C PRO A 459 -17.11 35.19 1.04
N VAL A 460 -16.72 34.95 2.30
CA VAL A 460 -17.60 35.06 3.47
C VAL A 460 -17.76 36.52 3.86
N ALA A 461 -16.66 37.25 4.01
CA ALA A 461 -16.68 38.67 4.33
C ALA A 461 -17.03 39.57 3.14
N SER A 462 -16.93 39.05 1.91
CA SER A 462 -17.06 39.80 0.65
C SER A 462 -16.17 41.05 0.63
N ALA A 463 -14.92 40.89 1.01
CA ALA A 463 -13.94 41.98 1.08
C ALA A 463 -12.65 41.59 0.36
N ALA A 464 -12.11 42.51 -0.43
CA ALA A 464 -10.83 42.33 -1.10
C ALA A 464 -9.67 42.84 -0.23
N THR A 465 -8.52 42.17 -0.33
CA THR A 465 -7.23 42.63 0.18
C THR A 465 -6.24 42.64 -0.98
N LYS A 466 -5.73 43.83 -1.32
CA LYS A 466 -4.66 43.94 -2.31
C LYS A 466 -3.39 43.29 -1.79
N VAL A 467 -2.81 42.39 -2.59
CA VAL A 467 -1.56 41.69 -2.24
C VAL A 467 -0.39 42.36 -2.96
N SER A 468 -0.46 42.44 -4.27
CA SER A 468 0.64 42.92 -5.09
C SER A 468 0.11 43.52 -6.40
N ARG A 469 1.03 43.79 -7.32
CA ARG A 469 0.73 44.14 -8.71
C ARG A 469 1.58 43.24 -9.58
N THR A 470 0.98 42.73 -10.66
CA THR A 470 1.66 41.88 -11.64
C THR A 470 2.59 42.72 -12.52
N LEU A 471 2.32 42.82 -13.82
CA LEU A 471 3.11 43.67 -14.74
C LEU A 471 2.99 45.15 -14.37
N SER A 472 4.04 45.93 -14.62
CA SER A 472 4.00 47.39 -14.43
C SER A 472 3.08 48.05 -15.46
N VAL A 473 2.47 49.21 -15.14
CA VAL A 473 1.55 49.96 -16.01
C VAL A 473 2.16 50.27 -17.40
N SER A 474 3.48 50.42 -17.48
CA SER A 474 4.21 50.61 -18.76
C SER A 474 4.30 49.36 -19.65
N GLN A 475 3.99 48.18 -19.12
CA GLN A 475 3.98 46.89 -19.82
C GLN A 475 2.56 46.42 -20.20
N GLN A 476 1.52 47.13 -19.74
CA GLN A 476 0.10 46.88 -20.02
C GLN A 476 -0.42 47.83 -21.12
N THR A 477 0.11 47.72 -22.35
CA THR A 477 -0.48 48.44 -23.49
C THR A 477 -1.58 47.59 -24.14
N GLY A 478 -2.79 47.61 -23.55
CA GLY A 478 -3.92 46.75 -23.95
C GLY A 478 -4.73 46.30 -22.72
N ASP A 479 -5.43 45.17 -22.83
CA ASP A 479 -6.34 44.65 -21.79
C ASP A 479 -5.67 43.84 -20.65
N GLY A 480 -4.33 43.81 -20.55
CA GLY A 480 -3.61 43.20 -19.42
C GLY A 480 -3.77 41.69 -19.29
N PHE A 481 -3.81 41.17 -18.05
CA PHE A 481 -4.10 39.75 -17.78
C PHE A 481 -5.59 39.57 -17.53
N GLU A 482 -6.24 38.80 -18.39
CA GLU A 482 -7.70 38.54 -18.36
C GLU A 482 -8.03 37.14 -17.83
N ALA A 483 -7.02 36.35 -17.46
CA ALA A 483 -7.19 35.02 -16.90
C ALA A 483 -6.25 34.78 -15.73
N LEU A 484 -6.63 33.90 -14.81
CA LEU A 484 -5.79 33.50 -13.69
C LEU A 484 -6.02 32.02 -13.38
N ALA A 485 -5.12 31.14 -13.82
CA ALA A 485 -5.16 29.73 -13.48
C ALA A 485 -4.23 29.46 -12.29
N ILE A 486 -4.78 29.07 -11.14
CA ILE A 486 -3.99 28.74 -9.96
C ILE A 486 -3.93 27.24 -9.77
N ASP A 487 -2.81 26.76 -9.24
CA ASP A 487 -2.71 25.41 -8.72
C ASP A 487 -3.66 25.23 -7.52
N THR A 488 -4.83 24.66 -7.79
CA THR A 488 -5.85 24.31 -6.80
C THR A 488 -5.48 23.05 -6.00
N GLY A 489 -4.26 22.53 -6.16
CA GLY A 489 -3.81 21.27 -5.60
C GLY A 489 -4.07 20.14 -6.59
N GLN A 490 -3.03 19.71 -7.31
CA GLN A 490 -3.06 18.42 -7.99
C GLN A 490 -3.39 17.33 -6.98
N LYS A 491 -4.30 16.42 -7.33
CA LYS A 491 -4.34 15.13 -6.61
C LYS A 491 -3.00 14.47 -6.90
N LYS A 492 -2.18 14.30 -5.87
CA LYS A 492 -0.93 13.53 -6.00
C LYS A 492 -1.28 12.15 -6.57
N ILE A 493 -0.77 11.85 -7.77
CA ILE A 493 -0.96 10.54 -8.39
C ILE A 493 0.00 9.59 -7.67
N LEU A 494 -0.53 8.54 -7.04
CA LEU A 494 0.26 7.48 -6.44
C LEU A 494 0.92 6.68 -7.57
N THR A 495 2.24 6.67 -7.61
CA THR A 495 3.02 5.99 -8.65
C THR A 495 3.72 4.73 -8.17
N ASP A 496 3.90 4.61 -6.85
CA ASP A 496 4.52 3.44 -6.25
C ASP A 496 4.10 3.28 -4.79
N LEU A 497 4.23 2.06 -4.30
CA LEU A 497 4.08 1.68 -2.89
C LEU A 497 5.25 0.78 -2.52
N VAL A 498 5.80 0.97 -1.33
CA VAL A 498 6.91 0.16 -0.82
C VAL A 498 6.56 -0.33 0.57
N ALA A 499 6.50 -1.65 0.77
CA ALA A 499 6.51 -2.28 2.08
C ALA A 499 7.91 -2.15 2.70
N ASN A 500 7.99 -1.76 3.98
CA ASN A 500 9.25 -1.74 4.72
C ASN A 500 9.03 -2.38 6.09
N GLY A 501 9.74 -3.45 6.38
CA GLY A 501 9.45 -4.30 7.55
C GLY A 501 8.26 -5.22 7.30
N GLY A 502 7.72 -5.76 8.39
CA GLY A 502 6.68 -6.79 8.45
C GLY A 502 7.08 -8.16 7.91
N ASP A 503 6.12 -9.07 7.82
CA ASP A 503 6.46 -10.47 7.59
C ASP A 503 6.86 -10.77 6.15
N HIS A 504 7.93 -11.56 6.00
CA HIS A 504 8.40 -12.06 4.72
C HIS A 504 8.06 -13.55 4.56
N ILE A 505 7.08 -13.83 3.71
CA ILE A 505 6.53 -15.18 3.51
C ILE A 505 6.94 -15.70 2.12
N THR A 506 7.66 -16.83 2.11
CA THR A 506 7.95 -17.64 0.92
C THR A 506 7.43 -19.05 1.19
N THR A 507 6.32 -19.47 0.57
CA THR A 507 5.71 -20.79 0.85
C THR A 507 6.30 -21.91 0.00
N GLY A 508 6.92 -21.58 -1.13
CA GLY A 508 7.47 -22.54 -2.08
C GLY A 508 6.40 -23.06 -3.02
N ALA A 509 6.58 -24.28 -3.53
CA ALA A 509 5.57 -24.92 -4.39
C ALA A 509 4.54 -25.65 -3.53
N GLY A 510 3.26 -25.33 -3.65
CA GLY A 510 2.27 -25.97 -2.79
C GLY A 510 0.86 -25.64 -3.20
N PHE A 511 -0.10 -26.13 -2.42
CA PHE A 511 -1.40 -25.48 -2.32
C PHE A 511 -1.40 -24.71 -1.01
N ASP A 512 -0.92 -23.47 -1.06
CA ASP A 512 -0.63 -22.71 0.13
C ASP A 512 -1.82 -21.84 0.56
N ARG A 513 -1.88 -21.60 1.87
CA ARG A 513 -2.90 -20.78 2.48
C ARG A 513 -2.25 -19.77 3.39
N VAL A 514 -2.25 -18.51 2.95
CA VAL A 514 -1.77 -17.38 3.75
C VAL A 514 -2.98 -16.68 4.37
N ASN A 515 -2.96 -16.52 5.69
CA ASN A 515 -4.03 -15.90 6.45
C ASN A 515 -3.55 -14.55 6.99
N TYR A 516 -4.34 -13.51 6.73
CA TYR A 516 -4.11 -12.14 7.15
C TYR A 516 -5.31 -11.66 7.98
N SER A 517 -5.10 -11.21 9.20
CA SER A 517 -6.12 -10.66 10.07
C SER A 517 -6.06 -9.13 10.10
N ALA A 518 -7.20 -8.52 10.43
CA ALA A 518 -7.25 -7.07 10.57
C ALA A 518 -6.31 -6.60 11.70
N GLY A 519 -5.32 -5.80 11.33
CA GLY A 519 -4.30 -5.29 12.26
C GLY A 519 -2.97 -6.05 12.21
N ASP A 520 -2.80 -6.96 11.25
CA ASP A 520 -1.57 -7.74 11.08
C ASP A 520 -0.38 -6.90 10.61
N GLY A 521 -0.61 -5.74 9.97
CA GLY A 521 0.47 -4.81 9.60
C GLY A 521 0.86 -4.93 8.13
N VAL A 522 2.15 -4.98 7.79
CA VAL A 522 2.63 -4.93 6.40
C VAL A 522 3.36 -6.20 5.98
N ASP A 523 2.65 -7.09 5.30
CA ASP A 523 3.23 -8.38 4.88
C ASP A 523 3.67 -8.41 3.42
N VAL A 524 4.73 -9.17 3.14
CA VAL A 524 5.23 -9.45 1.79
C VAL A 524 5.19 -10.95 1.51
N ILE A 525 4.41 -11.36 0.50
CA ILE A 525 4.36 -12.72 -0.02
C ILE A 525 5.13 -12.76 -1.34
N THR A 526 6.19 -13.56 -1.37
CA THR A 526 7.22 -13.49 -2.42
C THR A 526 7.02 -14.41 -3.62
N ASP A 527 6.21 -15.46 -3.51
CA ASP A 527 6.06 -16.51 -4.51
C ASP A 527 4.62 -17.01 -4.74
N PHE A 528 3.63 -16.20 -4.39
CA PHE A 528 2.19 -16.54 -4.47
C PHE A 528 1.76 -17.00 -5.89
N ASP A 529 1.35 -18.27 -6.01
CA ASP A 529 0.80 -18.88 -7.23
C ASP A 529 -0.72 -18.72 -7.28
N LEU A 530 -1.20 -17.90 -8.23
CA LEU A 530 -2.63 -17.65 -8.48
C LEU A 530 -3.48 -18.91 -8.70
N VAL A 531 -2.88 -20.04 -9.09
CA VAL A 531 -3.58 -21.29 -9.38
C VAL A 531 -3.75 -22.16 -8.15
N ASN A 532 -2.71 -22.24 -7.31
CA ASN A 532 -2.65 -23.21 -6.22
C ASN A 532 -2.84 -22.56 -4.85
N ASP A 533 -2.50 -21.28 -4.73
CA ASP A 533 -2.46 -20.60 -3.44
C ASP A 533 -3.73 -19.80 -3.19
N THR A 534 -4.01 -19.59 -1.91
CA THR A 534 -5.19 -18.89 -1.42
C THR A 534 -4.81 -17.85 -0.39
N LEU A 535 -5.30 -16.63 -0.59
CA LEU A 535 -5.18 -15.56 0.38
C LEU A 535 -6.50 -15.43 1.15
N HIS A 536 -6.40 -15.50 2.46
CA HIS A 536 -7.52 -15.44 3.38
C HIS A 536 -7.42 -14.14 4.20
N ILE A 537 -8.48 -13.32 4.21
CA ILE A 537 -8.51 -12.06 4.97
C ILE A 537 -9.63 -12.10 6.01
N ALA A 538 -9.28 -11.91 7.28
CA ALA A 538 -10.21 -11.85 8.41
C ALA A 538 -10.48 -10.40 8.87
N GLY A 539 -11.72 -10.11 9.28
CA GLY A 539 -12.12 -8.80 9.79
C GLY A 539 -12.44 -7.74 8.72
N TYR A 540 -12.16 -8.04 7.45
CA TYR A 540 -12.50 -7.19 6.30
C TYR A 540 -13.38 -7.94 5.29
N ASP A 541 -14.06 -7.19 4.43
CA ASP A 541 -14.73 -7.70 3.25
C ASP A 541 -14.24 -6.99 1.98
N ALA A 542 -14.73 -7.41 0.81
CA ALA A 542 -14.31 -6.84 -0.47
C ALA A 542 -14.53 -5.32 -0.63
N SER A 543 -15.39 -4.70 0.18
CA SER A 543 -15.61 -3.25 0.17
C SER A 543 -14.58 -2.46 0.98
N HIS A 544 -13.84 -3.15 1.85
CA HIS A 544 -12.80 -2.56 2.70
C HIS A 544 -11.41 -2.64 2.08
N ILE A 545 -11.28 -3.08 0.83
CA ILE A 545 -9.97 -3.22 0.19
C ILE A 545 -9.89 -2.44 -1.11
N ARG A 546 -8.68 -2.03 -1.43
CA ARG A 546 -8.27 -1.52 -2.72
C ARG A 546 -7.06 -2.31 -3.19
N ILE A 547 -7.10 -2.73 -4.46
CA ILE A 547 -6.00 -3.45 -5.09
C ILE A 547 -5.37 -2.52 -6.11
N ASP A 548 -4.07 -2.27 -5.98
CA ASP A 548 -3.26 -1.51 -6.91
C ASP A 548 -2.13 -2.40 -7.44
N VAL A 549 -1.60 -2.09 -8.63
CA VAL A 549 -0.50 -2.83 -9.25
C VAL A 549 0.57 -1.85 -9.66
N PHE A 550 1.77 -2.00 -9.11
CA PHE A 550 2.96 -1.17 -9.38
C PHE A 550 4.16 -2.07 -9.63
N GLY A 551 5.06 -1.73 -10.56
CA GLY A 551 6.31 -2.49 -10.75
C GLY A 551 6.20 -3.94 -11.26
N GLY A 552 4.99 -4.52 -11.32
CA GLY A 552 4.79 -5.96 -11.52
C GLY A 552 4.26 -6.67 -10.27
N ASP A 553 4.11 -5.95 -9.17
CA ASP A 553 3.65 -6.41 -7.86
C ASP A 553 2.21 -5.97 -7.61
N THR A 554 1.45 -6.77 -6.85
CA THR A 554 0.09 -6.42 -6.43
C THR A 554 0.09 -5.96 -4.97
N PHE A 555 -0.52 -4.82 -4.71
CA PHE A 555 -0.68 -4.26 -3.36
C PHE A 555 -2.15 -4.29 -2.96
N ILE A 556 -2.45 -4.92 -1.84
CA ILE A 556 -3.78 -4.95 -1.23
C ILE A 556 -3.75 -3.99 -0.04
N ARG A 557 -4.48 -2.88 -0.16
CA ARG A 557 -4.60 -1.86 0.87
C ARG A 557 -5.98 -1.88 1.50
N PHE A 558 -6.05 -1.55 2.78
CA PHE A 558 -7.29 -1.56 3.54
C PHE A 558 -7.82 -0.14 3.68
N THR A 559 -9.13 0.03 3.51
CA THR A 559 -9.80 1.34 3.52
C THR A 559 -10.51 1.60 4.83
N ASP A 560 -10.52 2.86 5.26
CA ASP A 560 -11.24 3.31 6.45
C ASP A 560 -11.86 4.70 6.23
N ALA A 561 -12.26 5.36 7.33
CA ALA A 561 -12.87 6.68 7.30
C ALA A 561 -11.87 7.84 7.49
N SER A 562 -10.56 7.57 7.44
CA SER A 562 -9.52 8.58 7.56
C SER A 562 -9.54 9.55 6.36
N ALA A 563 -8.73 10.62 6.43
CA ALA A 563 -8.73 11.65 5.40
C ALA A 563 -8.12 11.17 4.06
N ASP A 564 -7.19 10.21 4.10
CA ASP A 564 -6.65 9.57 2.89
C ASP A 564 -7.46 8.33 2.47
N GLY A 565 -8.33 7.84 3.36
CA GLY A 565 -9.24 6.72 3.14
C GLY A 565 -8.58 5.35 3.28
N PHE A 566 -7.41 5.28 3.92
CA PHE A 566 -6.68 4.04 4.16
C PHE A 566 -6.37 3.84 5.64
N VAL A 567 -6.29 2.56 6.03
CA VAL A 567 -5.72 2.17 7.31
C VAL A 567 -4.21 2.37 7.25
N ASP A 568 -3.66 3.12 8.20
CA ASP A 568 -2.22 3.40 8.30
C ASP A 568 -1.44 2.11 8.58
N ASN A 569 -0.30 1.92 7.88
CA ASN A 569 0.63 0.79 8.08
C ASN A 569 -0.02 -0.60 8.01
N VAL A 570 -1.01 -0.77 7.14
CA VAL A 570 -1.67 -2.07 6.92
C VAL A 570 -1.76 -2.32 5.42
N MET A 571 -1.07 -3.35 4.94
CA MET A 571 -0.98 -3.68 3.52
C MET A 571 -0.48 -5.11 3.31
N ILE A 572 -0.85 -5.73 2.19
CA ILE A 572 -0.23 -6.97 1.72
C ILE A 572 0.38 -6.71 0.36
N GLU A 573 1.65 -7.05 0.19
CA GLU A 573 2.35 -7.08 -1.08
C GLU A 573 2.43 -8.52 -1.60
N LEU A 574 1.97 -8.74 -2.84
CA LEU A 574 2.18 -9.98 -3.59
C LEU A 574 3.24 -9.69 -4.66
N SER A 575 4.49 -10.01 -4.34
CA SER A 575 5.65 -9.71 -5.19
C SER A 575 5.62 -10.53 -6.48
N GLY A 576 5.79 -9.88 -7.63
CA GLY A 576 5.77 -10.47 -8.96
C GLY A 576 4.39 -10.95 -9.43
N VAL A 577 3.32 -10.70 -8.66
CA VAL A 577 1.96 -11.14 -9.00
C VAL A 577 1.21 -10.02 -9.71
N THR A 578 0.66 -10.35 -10.88
CA THR A 578 -0.26 -9.46 -11.62
C THR A 578 -1.58 -10.17 -11.93
N GLY A 579 -2.68 -9.42 -12.04
CA GLY A 579 -4.00 -9.97 -12.35
C GLY A 579 -4.77 -10.55 -11.16
N PHE A 580 -4.20 -10.46 -9.95
CA PHE A 580 -4.91 -10.74 -8.71
C PHE A 580 -6.07 -9.74 -8.51
N ASN A 581 -7.19 -10.21 -7.98
CA ASN A 581 -8.38 -9.37 -7.79
C ASN A 581 -9.18 -9.78 -6.55
N ALA A 582 -10.09 -8.90 -6.13
CA ALA A 582 -10.82 -9.05 -4.87
C ALA A 582 -11.66 -10.34 -4.77
N SER A 583 -12.03 -10.96 -5.89
CA SER A 583 -12.80 -12.23 -5.88
C SER A 583 -11.95 -13.47 -5.66
N MET A 584 -10.61 -13.34 -5.74
CA MET A 584 -9.66 -14.40 -5.43
C MET A 584 -9.37 -14.50 -3.93
N ILE A 585 -9.77 -13.50 -3.15
CA ILE A 585 -9.61 -13.49 -1.69
C ILE A 585 -10.76 -14.24 -1.04
N VAL A 586 -10.44 -15.07 -0.05
CA VAL A 586 -11.42 -15.70 0.84
C VAL A 586 -11.60 -14.85 2.09
N TYR A 587 -12.75 -14.18 2.23
CA TYR A 587 -13.03 -13.31 3.37
C TYR A 587 -13.66 -14.07 4.54
N GLY A 588 -13.19 -13.80 5.76
CA GLY A 588 -13.74 -14.28 7.03
C GLY A 588 -14.30 -13.13 7.88
N LEU A 589 -15.53 -13.29 8.40
CA LEU A 589 -16.21 -12.25 9.21
C LEU A 589 -15.77 -12.21 10.68
N SER A 590 -14.97 -13.17 11.16
CA SER A 590 -14.41 -13.10 12.52
C SER A 590 -13.16 -12.23 12.53
N THR A 591 -12.97 -11.44 13.58
CA THR A 591 -11.80 -10.55 13.77
C THR A 591 -10.50 -11.29 14.04
N ALA A 592 -10.58 -12.59 14.30
CA ALA A 592 -9.44 -13.50 14.32
C ALA A 592 -9.81 -14.67 13.42
N PHE A 593 -8.88 -15.16 12.61
CA PHE A 593 -9.02 -16.53 12.14
C PHE A 593 -9.19 -17.43 13.38
N PRO A 594 -10.19 -18.33 13.44
CA PRO A 594 -10.11 -19.39 14.42
C PRO A 594 -8.73 -20.05 14.20
N GLU A 595 -7.92 -20.15 15.26
CA GLU A 595 -6.63 -20.87 15.26
C GLU A 595 -6.76 -22.01 14.27
N ILE A 596 -5.99 -21.93 13.17
CA ILE A 596 -6.19 -22.66 11.92
C ILE A 596 -6.80 -24.03 12.23
N GLY A 597 -8.11 -24.20 12.03
CA GLY A 597 -8.82 -25.45 12.31
C GLY A 597 -8.60 -26.39 11.15
#